data_AF-A0A535I436-F1
#
_entry.id   AF-A0A535I436-F1
#
_cell.length_a   1.000
_cell.length_b   1.000
_cell.length_c   1.000
_cell.angle_alpha   90.00
_cell.angle_beta   90.00
_cell.angle_gamma   90.00
#
_symmetry.space_group_name_H-M   'P 1'
#
loop_
_entity.id
_entity.type
_entity.pdbx_description
1 polymer ?
#
loop_
_entity_poly.entity_id
_entity_poly.type
_entity_poly.pdbx_seq_one_letter_code
_entity_poly.pdbx_strand_id
1 'polypeptide(L)'
;MGQLPDLQDARRRLGLALSAVRHDRWVLGYLRGGCLQPIAASEISRKFLQSRPLMPLSRRALYEKRPMVINTVIENPVTSVGYDWELDWPAILYAPVGEIDQRPIGLMIIGCRRDHWYTEDDVAYALTLGFSLATLVAALRGPMSRLTESEAEVAHLLSHGLSTDEIARAIHTSRGHARALSESVAKKFESVSADRLMFPAIQLKRMTW
;
A
#
# COMPACT_ATOMS: atom_id res chain seq x y z
N MET A 1 -11.93 1.40 21.55
CA MET A 1 -11.75 2.25 20.36
C MET A 1 -10.27 2.50 20.04
N GLY A 2 -9.38 1.51 20.20
CA GLY A 2 -7.95 1.76 20.41
C GLY A 2 -6.98 1.56 19.24
N GLN A 3 -7.40 1.16 18.03
CA GLN A 3 -6.44 0.76 16.97
C GLN A 3 -6.83 1.17 15.54
N LEU A 4 -8.09 1.53 15.31
CA LEU A 4 -8.52 2.16 14.05
C LEU A 4 -7.81 3.50 13.79
N PRO A 5 -7.59 4.37 14.81
CA PRO A 5 -6.78 5.57 14.65
C PRO A 5 -5.34 5.26 14.22
N ASP A 6 -4.78 4.13 14.68
CA ASP A 6 -3.39 3.75 14.37
C ASP A 6 -3.21 3.33 12.91
N LEU A 7 -4.23 2.70 12.30
CA LEU A 7 -4.21 2.39 10.86
C LEU A 7 -4.29 3.65 10.00
N GLN A 8 -5.15 4.59 10.39
CA GLN A 8 -5.27 5.88 9.71
C GLN A 8 -3.97 6.68 9.83
N ASP A 9 -3.38 6.71 11.02
CA ASP A 9 -2.11 7.38 11.29
C ASP A 9 -0.95 6.72 10.55
N ALA A 10 -0.88 5.38 10.51
CA ALA A 10 0.12 4.65 9.76
C ALA A 10 0.02 4.93 8.26
N ARG A 11 -1.20 4.94 7.70
CA ARG A 11 -1.44 5.32 6.29
C ARG A 11 -1.02 6.76 6.03
N ARG A 12 -1.38 7.70 6.91
CA ARG A 12 -1.01 9.11 6.79
C ARG A 12 0.51 9.28 6.81
N ARG A 13 1.20 8.62 7.74
CA ARG A 13 2.67 8.65 7.86
C ARG A 13 3.34 8.06 6.62
N LEU A 14 2.82 6.96 6.07
CA LEU A 14 3.29 6.40 4.81
C LEU A 14 3.12 7.38 3.64
N GLY A 15 1.96 8.03 3.54
CA GLY A 15 1.72 9.06 2.53
C GLY A 15 2.69 10.24 2.64
N LEU A 16 3.01 10.66 3.87
CA LEU A 16 4.01 11.70 4.12
C LEU A 16 5.44 11.22 3.78
N ALA A 17 5.82 10.00 4.15
CA ALA A 17 7.11 9.43 3.80
C ALA A 17 7.30 9.32 2.28
N LEU A 18 6.24 8.96 1.56
CA LEU A 18 6.27 8.86 0.10
C LEU A 18 6.33 10.22 -0.59
N SER A 19 6.02 11.34 0.09
CA SER A 19 6.11 12.67 -0.52
C SER A 19 7.52 13.09 -0.93
N ALA A 20 8.56 12.40 -0.42
CA ALA A 20 9.94 12.58 -0.83
C ALA A 20 10.24 12.02 -2.24
N VAL A 21 9.40 11.12 -2.75
CA VAL A 21 9.51 10.54 -4.09
C VAL A 21 8.35 11.03 -4.93
N ARG A 22 8.60 11.46 -6.17
CA ARG A 22 7.51 11.92 -7.04
C ARG A 22 6.55 10.77 -7.36
N HIS A 23 5.26 11.00 -7.13
CA HIS A 23 4.23 10.01 -7.41
C HIS A 23 2.86 10.66 -7.59
N ASP A 24 2.03 10.06 -8.43
CA ASP A 24 0.59 10.34 -8.52
C ASP A 24 -0.21 9.26 -7.77
N ARG A 25 0.31 8.03 -7.70
CA ARG A 25 -0.27 6.92 -6.94
C ARG A 25 0.78 6.03 -6.29
N TRP A 26 0.34 5.38 -5.22
CA TRP A 26 1.09 4.30 -4.60
C TRP A 26 0.16 3.25 -4.00
N VAL A 27 0.67 2.02 -3.91
CA VAL A 27 0.03 0.88 -3.23
C VAL A 27 1.09 0.15 -2.40
N LEU A 28 0.75 -0.15 -1.15
CA LEU A 28 1.52 -1.03 -0.28
C LEU A 28 0.70 -2.29 -0.03
N GLY A 29 1.28 -3.47 -0.20
CA GLY A 29 0.60 -4.73 0.07
C GLY A 29 1.51 -5.84 0.57
N TYR A 30 0.90 -6.91 1.11
CA TYR A 30 1.60 -8.14 1.48
C TYR A 30 1.43 -9.21 0.39
N LEU A 31 2.31 -10.21 0.38
CA LEU A 31 2.29 -11.29 -0.61
C LEU A 31 1.49 -12.50 -0.09
N ARG A 32 0.58 -13.01 -0.93
CA ARG A 32 -0.15 -14.26 -0.67
C ARG A 32 -0.48 -14.96 -1.98
N GLY A 33 -0.02 -16.21 -2.12
CA GLY A 33 -0.39 -17.06 -3.26
C GLY A 33 0.01 -16.51 -4.64
N GLY A 34 1.11 -15.76 -4.74
CA GLY A 34 1.52 -15.12 -5.99
C GLY A 34 0.76 -13.83 -6.34
N CYS A 35 -0.11 -13.36 -5.44
CA CYS A 35 -0.84 -12.11 -5.55
C CYS A 35 -0.34 -11.09 -4.53
N LEU A 36 -0.44 -9.81 -4.90
CA LEU A 36 -0.36 -8.69 -3.99
C LEU A 36 -1.73 -8.50 -3.33
N GLN A 37 -1.74 -8.45 -2.01
CA GLN A 37 -2.89 -8.12 -1.18
C GLN A 37 -2.70 -6.70 -0.66
N PRO A 38 -3.42 -5.70 -1.19
CA PRO A 38 -3.27 -4.31 -0.77
C PRO A 38 -3.60 -4.13 0.72
N ILE A 39 -2.75 -3.37 1.41
CA ILE A 39 -2.93 -2.93 2.79
C ILE A 39 -3.35 -1.46 2.81
N ALA A 40 -2.67 -0.65 2.00
CA ALA A 40 -2.89 0.77 1.90
C ALA A 40 -2.64 1.25 0.47
N ALA A 41 -3.35 2.30 0.09
CA ALA A 41 -3.17 2.96 -1.20
C ALA A 41 -3.39 4.46 -1.06
N SER A 42 -2.90 5.22 -2.05
CA SER A 42 -3.11 6.66 -2.14
C SER A 42 -4.57 7.04 -2.49
N GLU A 43 -5.32 6.13 -3.14
CA GLU A 43 -6.68 6.38 -3.61
C GLU A 43 -7.74 5.51 -2.90
N ILE A 44 -8.92 6.09 -2.70
CA ILE A 44 -10.11 5.40 -2.20
C ILE A 44 -10.87 4.82 -3.40
N SER A 45 -10.37 3.73 -3.98
CA SER A 45 -11.11 3.01 -5.02
C SER A 45 -11.03 1.51 -4.80
N ARG A 46 -12.19 0.85 -4.79
CA ARG A 46 -12.32 -0.60 -4.55
C ARG A 46 -11.42 -1.43 -5.46
N LYS A 47 -11.26 -1.02 -6.73
CA LYS A 47 -10.38 -1.71 -7.69
C LYS A 47 -8.92 -1.81 -7.26
N PHE A 48 -8.44 -0.88 -6.43
CA PHE A 48 -7.05 -0.85 -5.95
C PHE A 48 -6.85 -1.61 -4.63
N LEU A 49 -7.93 -2.16 -4.07
CA LEU A 49 -7.91 -2.96 -2.84
C LEU A 49 -8.13 -4.44 -3.11
N GLN A 50 -8.50 -4.76 -4.35
CA GLN A 50 -8.62 -6.13 -4.78
C GLN A 50 -7.25 -6.77 -4.85
N SER A 51 -7.18 -8.01 -4.41
CA SER A 51 -6.06 -8.90 -4.66
C SER A 51 -5.75 -8.92 -6.15
N ARG A 52 -4.49 -8.68 -6.52
CA ARG A 52 -4.06 -8.72 -7.92
C ARG A 52 -2.89 -9.68 -8.11
N PRO A 53 -2.86 -10.47 -9.19
CA PRO A 53 -1.66 -11.22 -9.57
C PRO A 53 -0.48 -10.26 -9.72
N LEU A 54 0.72 -10.70 -9.31
CA LEU A 54 1.93 -9.89 -9.49
C LEU A 54 2.26 -9.76 -10.98
N MET A 55 2.54 -8.54 -11.44
CA MET A 55 3.08 -8.27 -12.79
C MET A 55 4.51 -8.81 -12.93
N PRO A 56 4.99 -9.07 -14.17
CA PRO A 56 6.31 -9.66 -14.39
C PRO A 56 7.47 -8.91 -13.72
N LEU A 57 7.47 -7.56 -13.79
CA LEU A 57 8.52 -6.75 -13.18
C LEU A 57 8.40 -6.66 -11.65
N SER A 58 7.18 -6.68 -11.12
CA SER A 58 6.90 -6.84 -9.69
C SER A 58 7.48 -8.17 -9.17
N ARG A 59 7.30 -9.27 -9.92
CA ARG A 59 7.91 -10.58 -9.57
C ARG A 59 9.43 -10.52 -9.61
N ARG A 60 9.99 -9.86 -10.62
CA ARG A 60 11.44 -9.69 -10.77
C ARG A 60 12.03 -8.93 -9.60
N ALA A 61 11.41 -7.81 -9.19
CA ALA A 61 11.84 -7.04 -8.02
C ALA A 61 11.89 -7.91 -6.74
N LEU A 62 10.85 -8.72 -6.55
CA LEU A 62 10.74 -9.62 -5.39
C LEU A 62 11.75 -10.77 -5.44
N TYR A 63 12.02 -11.33 -6.62
CA TYR A 63 12.98 -12.41 -6.82
C TYR A 63 14.43 -11.93 -6.61
N GLU A 64 14.78 -10.80 -7.24
CA GLU A 64 16.11 -10.19 -7.12
C GLU A 64 16.31 -9.47 -5.77
N LYS A 65 15.24 -9.29 -5.00
CA LYS A 65 15.21 -8.53 -3.73
C LYS A 65 15.73 -7.09 -3.91
N ARG A 66 15.45 -6.50 -5.07
CA ARG A 66 15.92 -5.17 -5.46
C ARG A 66 14.79 -4.38 -6.10
N PRO A 67 14.78 -3.05 -5.98
CA PRO A 67 13.77 -2.26 -6.65
C PRO A 67 13.91 -2.37 -8.17
N MET A 68 12.79 -2.38 -8.87
CA MET A 68 12.74 -2.33 -10.33
C MET A 68 12.02 -1.07 -10.77
N VAL A 69 12.54 -0.40 -11.80
CA VAL A 69 11.94 0.80 -12.37
C VAL A 69 11.55 0.54 -13.82
N ILE A 70 10.35 0.97 -14.18
CA ILE A 70 9.88 1.12 -15.55
C ILE A 70 9.85 2.61 -15.83
N ASN A 71 10.54 3.02 -16.89
CA ASN A 71 10.33 4.32 -17.53
C ASN A 71 10.03 4.03 -19.00
N THR A 72 8.81 4.24 -19.43
CA THR A 72 8.40 4.15 -20.83
C THR A 72 8.14 5.55 -21.37
N VAL A 73 8.70 5.83 -22.54
CA VAL A 73 8.34 7.01 -23.33
C VAL A 73 7.18 6.58 -24.21
N ILE A 74 5.96 6.61 -23.69
CA ILE A 74 4.75 6.36 -24.48
C ILE A 74 4.03 7.70 -24.65
N GLU A 75 4.11 8.26 -25.85
CA GLU A 75 3.30 9.41 -26.23
C GLU A 75 1.82 8.99 -26.25
N ASN A 76 1.12 9.30 -25.15
CA ASN A 76 -0.33 9.14 -24.97
C ASN A 76 -0.88 7.72 -25.26
N PRO A 77 -0.96 6.82 -24.26
CA PRO A 77 -1.85 5.68 -24.37
C PRO A 77 -3.29 6.23 -24.44
N VAL A 78 -3.94 6.05 -25.60
CA VAL A 78 -5.39 6.28 -25.75
C VAL A 78 -6.05 5.51 -24.62
N THR A 79 -6.66 6.22 -23.67
CA THR A 79 -7.29 5.60 -22.50
C THR A 79 -8.40 4.68 -22.97
N SER A 80 -8.12 3.38 -23.03
CA SER A 80 -9.11 2.37 -23.35
C SER A 80 -9.99 2.10 -22.12
N VAL A 81 -11.16 1.52 -22.37
CA VAL A 81 -12.09 1.10 -21.32
C VAL A 81 -11.43 -0.05 -20.57
N GLY A 82 -10.79 0.26 -19.44
CA GLY A 82 -10.01 -0.71 -18.66
C GLY A 82 -8.74 -0.17 -17.98
N TYR A 83 -8.66 1.14 -17.74
CA TYR A 83 -7.47 1.82 -17.21
C TYR A 83 -6.82 1.15 -15.99
N ASP A 84 -5.67 0.52 -16.19
CA ASP A 84 -4.81 -0.07 -15.17
C ASP A 84 -3.47 0.67 -15.11
N TRP A 85 -3.30 1.48 -14.08
CA TRP A 85 -2.14 2.35 -13.95
C TRP A 85 -0.79 1.61 -13.91
N GLU A 86 -0.74 0.38 -13.38
CA GLU A 86 0.51 -0.41 -13.37
C GLU A 86 0.96 -0.80 -14.79
N LEU A 87 0.04 -0.81 -15.76
CA LEU A 87 0.29 -1.09 -17.17
C LEU A 87 0.34 0.18 -18.04
N ASP A 88 -0.52 1.15 -17.72
CA ASP A 88 -0.77 2.32 -18.56
C ASP A 88 0.12 3.53 -18.21
N TRP A 89 0.79 3.52 -17.06
CA TRP A 89 1.57 4.68 -16.63
C TRP A 89 3.00 4.64 -17.14
N PRO A 90 3.55 5.80 -17.54
CA PRO A 90 4.87 5.89 -18.14
C PRO A 90 5.99 5.63 -17.13
N ALA A 91 5.76 5.81 -15.83
CA ALA A 91 6.79 5.58 -14.83
C ALA A 91 6.24 4.81 -13.62
N ILE A 92 6.84 3.65 -13.34
CA ILE A 92 6.49 2.79 -12.20
C ILE A 92 7.76 2.34 -11.49
N LEU A 93 7.76 2.39 -10.16
CA LEU A 93 8.79 1.85 -9.29
C LEU A 93 8.19 0.76 -8.40
N TYR A 94 8.82 -0.41 -8.42
CA TYR A 94 8.51 -1.55 -7.56
C TYR A 94 9.59 -1.68 -6.49
N ALA A 95 9.24 -1.54 -5.21
CA ALA A 95 10.14 -1.69 -4.09
C ALA A 95 9.73 -2.88 -3.20
N PRO A 96 10.57 -3.92 -3.06
CA PRO A 96 10.30 -5.02 -2.14
C PRO A 96 10.18 -4.55 -0.69
N VAL A 97 9.29 -5.20 0.07
CA VAL A 97 9.13 -4.95 1.51
C VAL A 97 9.47 -6.22 2.28
N GLY A 98 10.43 -6.13 3.19
CA GLY A 98 10.92 -7.25 3.98
C GLY A 98 12.23 -6.90 4.69
N GLU A 99 12.76 -7.85 5.45
CA GLU A 99 14.08 -7.68 6.07
C GLU A 99 15.20 -7.90 5.05
N ILE A 100 16.37 -7.29 5.31
CA ILE A 100 17.57 -7.46 4.49
C ILE A 100 17.92 -8.95 4.40
N ASP A 101 18.28 -9.39 3.19
CA ASP A 101 18.61 -10.78 2.85
C ASP A 101 17.50 -11.83 3.04
N GLN A 102 16.35 -11.45 3.59
CA GLN A 102 15.21 -12.35 3.71
C GLN A 102 14.33 -12.33 2.46
N ARG A 103 13.39 -13.28 2.38
CA ARG A 103 12.37 -13.27 1.34
C ARG A 103 11.43 -12.09 1.60
N PRO A 104 11.21 -11.18 0.63
CA PRO A 104 10.25 -10.10 0.80
C PRO A 104 8.86 -10.65 1.14
N ILE A 105 8.20 -10.00 2.09
CA ILE A 105 6.86 -10.35 2.58
C ILE A 105 5.77 -9.44 1.98
N GLY A 106 6.18 -8.36 1.34
CA GLY A 106 5.32 -7.38 0.69
C GLY A 106 5.98 -6.71 -0.49
N LEU A 107 5.23 -5.80 -1.09
CA LEU A 107 5.65 -4.97 -2.20
C LEU A 107 5.03 -3.58 -2.05
N MET A 108 5.82 -2.56 -2.35
CA MET A 108 5.38 -1.19 -2.53
C MET A 108 5.50 -0.85 -4.02
N ILE A 109 4.40 -0.36 -4.60
CA ILE A 109 4.35 0.07 -5.99
C ILE A 109 4.09 1.57 -5.98
N ILE A 110 4.93 2.33 -6.67
CA ILE A 110 4.84 3.78 -6.80
C ILE A 110 4.75 4.12 -8.28
N GLY A 111 3.89 5.05 -8.67
CA GLY A 111 3.75 5.43 -10.07
C GLY A 111 3.59 6.92 -10.29
N CYS A 112 4.03 7.36 -11.46
CA CYS A 112 3.76 8.67 -12.03
C CYS A 112 2.97 8.53 -13.33
N ARG A 113 1.89 9.30 -13.43
CA ARG A 113 1.02 9.34 -14.61
C ARG A 113 1.68 10.04 -15.80
N ARG A 114 2.69 10.87 -15.52
CA ARG A 114 3.50 11.59 -16.51
C ARG A 114 4.90 11.01 -16.55
N ASP A 115 5.56 11.17 -17.69
CA ASP A 115 6.96 10.81 -17.86
C ASP A 115 7.81 11.34 -16.71
N HIS A 116 8.53 10.42 -16.08
CA HIS A 116 9.39 10.69 -14.96
C HIS A 116 10.51 9.66 -14.93
N TRP A 117 11.71 10.12 -14.60
CA TRP A 117 12.85 9.26 -14.34
C TRP A 117 13.10 9.25 -12.84
N TYR A 118 12.83 8.11 -12.20
CA TYR A 118 13.27 7.88 -10.83
C TYR A 118 14.79 7.85 -10.78
N THR A 119 15.37 8.68 -9.92
CA THR A 119 16.81 8.75 -9.69
C THR A 119 17.30 7.59 -8.84
N GLU A 120 18.62 7.38 -8.77
CA GLU A 120 19.19 6.39 -7.85
C GLU A 120 18.84 6.69 -6.39
N ASP A 121 18.76 7.96 -6.01
CA ASP A 121 18.34 8.39 -4.67
C ASP A 121 16.87 8.05 -4.38
N ASP A 122 15.97 8.25 -5.35
CA ASP A 122 14.57 7.84 -5.22
C ASP A 122 14.45 6.33 -5.01
N VAL A 123 15.23 5.56 -5.77
CA VAL A 123 15.27 4.10 -5.69
C VAL A 123 15.82 3.61 -4.36
N ALA A 124 16.93 4.19 -3.90
CA ALA A 124 17.53 3.87 -2.61
C ALA A 124 16.61 4.25 -1.44
N TYR A 125 15.93 5.39 -1.54
CA TYR A 125 14.94 5.83 -0.57
C TYR A 125 13.75 4.85 -0.50
N ALA A 126 13.18 4.48 -1.65
CA ALA A 126 12.07 3.52 -1.71
C ALA A 126 12.45 2.15 -1.15
N LEU A 127 13.68 1.67 -1.39
CA LEU A 127 14.21 0.45 -0.80
C LEU A 127 14.32 0.55 0.73
N THR A 128 14.90 1.64 1.23
CA THR A 128 15.07 1.90 2.67
C THR A 128 13.73 2.00 3.37
N LEU A 129 12.76 2.66 2.73
CA LEU A 129 11.38 2.68 3.19
C LEU A 129 10.81 1.26 3.21
N GLY A 130 11.02 0.46 2.16
CA GLY A 130 10.61 -0.95 2.10
C GLY A 130 11.14 -1.80 3.26
N PHE A 131 12.39 -1.62 3.67
CA PHE A 131 12.95 -2.27 4.87
C PHE A 131 12.26 -1.80 6.15
N SER A 132 12.04 -0.49 6.28
CA SER A 132 11.36 0.10 7.44
C SER A 132 9.91 -0.40 7.55
N LEU A 133 9.27 -0.68 6.42
CA LEU A 133 7.87 -1.14 6.35
C LEU A 133 7.65 -2.60 6.76
N ALA A 134 8.72 -3.40 6.89
CA ALA A 134 8.64 -4.85 7.10
C ALA A 134 7.80 -5.22 8.35
N THR A 135 8.04 -4.56 9.49
CA THR A 135 7.37 -4.87 10.76
C THR A 135 5.86 -4.67 10.68
N LEU A 136 5.39 -3.56 10.09
CA LEU A 136 3.95 -3.32 9.92
C LEU A 136 3.35 -4.31 8.94
N VAL A 137 4.00 -4.59 7.81
CA VAL A 137 3.48 -5.54 6.84
C VAL A 137 3.37 -6.93 7.47
N ALA A 138 4.35 -7.34 8.27
CA ALA A 138 4.30 -8.59 9.03
C ALA A 138 3.14 -8.60 10.05
N ALA A 139 2.95 -7.50 10.79
CA ALA A 139 1.90 -7.37 11.78
C ALA A 139 0.49 -7.38 11.16
N LEU A 140 0.32 -6.75 10.00
CA LEU A 140 -0.96 -6.65 9.31
C LEU A 140 -1.31 -7.88 8.47
N ARG A 141 -0.31 -8.63 7.99
CA ARG A 141 -0.52 -9.83 7.17
C ARG A 141 -1.50 -10.83 7.81
N GLY A 142 -1.36 -11.08 9.11
CA GLY A 142 -2.21 -12.02 9.85
C GLY A 142 -3.68 -11.56 9.89
N PRO A 143 -4.00 -10.42 10.50
CA PRO A 143 -5.35 -9.85 10.55
C PRO A 143 -5.98 -9.70 9.17
N MET A 144 -5.24 -9.12 8.21
CA MET A 144 -5.73 -8.88 6.84
C MET A 144 -6.08 -10.18 6.12
N SER A 145 -5.33 -11.26 6.37
CA SER A 145 -5.59 -12.56 5.73
C SER A 145 -6.91 -13.23 6.15
N ARG A 146 -7.52 -12.76 7.26
CA ARG A 146 -8.77 -13.25 7.84
C ARG A 146 -9.99 -12.38 7.51
N LEU A 147 -9.78 -11.28 6.79
CA LEU A 147 -10.86 -10.41 6.35
C LEU A 147 -11.58 -11.02 5.14
N THR A 148 -12.90 -10.90 5.11
CA THR A 148 -13.69 -11.09 3.89
C THR A 148 -13.47 -9.89 2.95
N GLU A 149 -13.95 -9.98 1.69
CA GLU A 149 -13.83 -8.87 0.74
C GLU A 149 -14.52 -7.59 1.27
N SER A 150 -15.73 -7.72 1.84
CA SER A 150 -16.46 -6.59 2.43
C SER A 150 -15.74 -6.02 3.66
N GLU A 151 -15.12 -6.85 4.49
CA GLU A 151 -14.35 -6.38 5.63
C GLU A 151 -13.04 -5.69 5.22
N ALA A 152 -12.38 -6.16 4.16
CA ALA A 152 -11.20 -5.52 3.60
C ALA A 152 -11.54 -4.13 3.02
N GLU A 153 -12.67 -4.01 2.33
CA GLU A 153 -13.18 -2.73 1.85
C GLU A 153 -13.46 -1.76 3.01
N VAL A 154 -14.15 -2.23 4.06
CA VAL A 154 -14.43 -1.43 5.27
C VAL A 154 -13.13 -1.03 5.99
N ALA A 155 -12.16 -1.93 6.16
CA ALA A 155 -10.87 -1.63 6.78
C ALA A 155 -10.12 -0.51 6.04
N HIS A 156 -10.18 -0.48 4.71
CA HIS A 156 -9.57 0.58 3.93
C HIS A 156 -10.28 1.93 4.11
N LEU A 157 -11.62 1.95 4.08
CA LEU A 157 -12.39 3.17 4.31
C LEU A 157 -12.13 3.74 5.71
N LEU A 158 -12.02 2.86 6.71
CA LEU A 158 -11.64 3.23 8.06
C LEU A 158 -10.21 3.83 8.11
N SER A 159 -9.24 3.27 7.37
CA SER A 159 -7.89 3.83 7.27
C SER A 159 -7.83 5.21 6.59
N HIS A 160 -8.91 5.61 5.91
CA HIS A 160 -9.07 6.96 5.35
C HIS A 160 -9.78 7.91 6.30
N GLY A 161 -10.21 7.43 7.47
CA GLY A 161 -10.91 8.23 8.47
C GLY A 161 -12.39 8.40 8.20
N LEU A 162 -12.99 7.56 7.34
CA LEU A 162 -14.43 7.63 7.09
C LEU A 162 -15.22 7.13 8.31
N SER A 163 -16.30 7.83 8.61
CA SER A 163 -17.29 7.45 9.62
C SER A 163 -18.12 6.25 9.17
N THR A 164 -18.76 5.55 10.11
CA THR A 164 -19.66 4.43 9.81
C THR A 164 -20.80 4.81 8.85
N ASP A 165 -21.26 6.07 8.89
CA ASP A 165 -22.32 6.57 8.00
C ASP A 165 -21.81 6.79 6.57
N GLU A 166 -20.58 7.27 6.42
CA GLU A 166 -19.92 7.39 5.12
C GLU A 166 -19.59 6.02 4.55
N ILE A 167 -19.17 5.07 5.38
CA ILE A 167 -18.93 3.69 5.00
C ILE A 167 -20.23 3.04 4.51
N ALA A 168 -21.34 3.18 5.24
CA ALA A 168 -22.63 2.62 4.85
C ALA A 168 -23.07 3.14 3.47
N ARG A 169 -22.87 4.43 3.19
CA ARG A 169 -23.11 5.03 1.88
C ARG A 169 -22.16 4.50 0.81
N ALA A 170 -20.87 4.41 1.11
CA ALA A 170 -19.84 3.98 0.16
C ALA A 170 -20.01 2.53 -0.32
N ILE A 171 -20.46 1.63 0.58
CA ILE A 171 -20.68 0.21 0.23
C ILE A 171 -22.15 -0.13 -0.04
N HIS A 172 -23.01 0.89 -0.19
CA HIS A 172 -24.45 0.76 -0.47
C HIS A 172 -25.19 -0.22 0.48
N THR A 173 -24.96 -0.09 1.79
CA THR A 173 -25.58 -0.97 2.80
C THR A 173 -26.28 -0.20 3.92
N SER A 174 -26.94 -0.92 4.82
CA SER A 174 -27.59 -0.32 6.00
C SER A 174 -26.56 0.10 7.05
N ARG A 175 -26.86 1.17 7.81
CA ARG A 175 -26.01 1.64 8.92
C ARG A 175 -25.71 0.55 9.94
N GLY A 176 -26.71 -0.28 10.25
CA GLY A 176 -26.55 -1.40 11.20
C GLY A 176 -25.54 -2.45 10.69
N HIS A 177 -25.60 -2.78 9.39
CA HIS A 177 -24.67 -3.72 8.79
C HIS A 177 -23.25 -3.15 8.69
N ALA A 178 -23.10 -1.89 8.26
CA ALA A 178 -21.81 -1.21 8.21
C ALA A 178 -21.15 -1.15 9.60
N ARG A 179 -21.93 -0.88 10.65
CA ARG A 179 -21.44 -0.91 12.03
C ARG A 179 -20.93 -2.28 12.44
N ALA A 180 -21.69 -3.34 12.16
CA ALA A 180 -21.29 -4.71 12.47
C ALA A 180 -19.98 -5.10 11.75
N LEU A 181 -19.82 -4.70 10.48
CA LEU A 181 -18.58 -4.91 9.73
C LEU A 181 -17.41 -4.14 10.35
N SER A 182 -17.58 -2.86 10.69
CA SER A 182 -16.53 -2.06 11.34
C SER A 182 -16.10 -2.64 12.68
N GLU A 183 -17.05 -3.16 13.48
CA GLU A 183 -16.77 -3.82 14.76
C GLU A 183 -16.04 -5.16 14.55
N SER A 184 -16.43 -5.95 13.54
CA SER A 184 -15.72 -7.20 13.17
C SER A 184 -14.28 -6.92 12.75
N VAL A 185 -14.07 -5.89 11.91
CA VAL A 185 -12.74 -5.43 11.51
C VAL A 185 -11.95 -5.02 12.75
N ALA A 186 -12.48 -4.14 13.60
CA ALA A 186 -11.78 -3.70 14.81
C ALA A 186 -11.31 -4.89 15.67
N LYS A 187 -12.19 -5.87 15.89
CA LYS A 187 -11.88 -7.09 16.66
C LYS A 187 -10.78 -7.95 16.05
N LYS A 188 -10.69 -8.04 14.72
CA LYS A 188 -9.62 -8.78 14.03
C LYS A 188 -8.27 -8.06 14.14
N PHE A 189 -8.30 -6.74 14.25
CA PHE A 189 -7.11 -5.93 14.44
C PHE A 189 -6.68 -5.80 15.90
N GLU A 190 -7.53 -6.10 16.89
CA GLU A 190 -7.22 -6.06 18.35
C GLU A 190 -5.88 -6.72 18.72
N SER A 191 -5.47 -7.75 17.98
CA SER A 191 -4.19 -8.45 18.15
C SER A 191 -2.94 -7.68 17.68
N VAL A 192 -3.10 -6.53 17.03
CA VAL A 192 -2.02 -5.71 16.48
C VAL A 192 -1.66 -4.62 17.48
N SER A 193 -0.49 -4.73 18.11
CA SER A 193 0.03 -3.66 18.97
C SER A 193 0.32 -2.40 18.14
N ALA A 194 -0.04 -1.23 18.67
CA ALA A 194 0.24 0.08 18.10
C ALA A 194 1.74 0.27 17.80
N ASP A 195 2.62 -0.28 18.65
CA ASP A 195 4.08 -0.23 18.46
C ASP A 195 4.53 -0.89 17.15
N ARG A 196 3.79 -1.89 16.66
CA ARG A 196 4.09 -2.58 15.39
C ARG A 196 3.58 -1.83 14.17
N LEU A 197 2.68 -0.88 14.36
CA LEU A 197 2.20 0.04 13.33
C LEU A 197 3.04 1.32 13.26
N MET A 198 3.88 1.55 14.26
CA MET A 198 4.90 2.58 14.20
C MET A 198 6.07 2.08 13.36
N PHE A 199 6.40 2.85 12.33
CA PHE A 199 7.71 2.76 11.71
C PHE A 199 8.64 3.69 12.48
N PRO A 200 9.89 3.27 12.76
CA PRO A 200 10.89 4.19 13.26
C PRO A 200 10.97 5.31 12.25
N ALA A 201 10.46 6.48 12.64
CA ALA A 201 10.46 7.66 11.81
C ALA A 201 11.89 7.84 11.31
N ILE A 202 12.00 7.89 10.00
CA ILE A 202 13.16 8.29 9.24
C ILE A 202 13.83 9.47 9.97
N GLN A 203 14.83 9.16 10.80
CA GLN A 203 15.90 10.09 11.14
C GLN A 203 16.86 10.09 9.95
N LEU A 204 16.38 10.41 8.74
CA LEU A 204 17.27 10.85 7.67
C LEU A 204 17.70 12.27 8.03
N LYS A 205 18.63 12.34 8.99
CA LYS A 205 19.56 13.46 9.08
C LYS A 205 20.10 13.69 7.69
N ARG A 206 20.03 14.95 7.24
CA ARG A 206 20.89 15.54 6.20
C ARG A 206 22.25 14.84 6.20
N MET A 207 22.47 13.91 5.28
CA MET A 207 23.83 13.62 4.84
C MET A 207 24.21 14.80 3.97
N THR A 208 24.88 15.74 4.62
CA THR A 208 25.62 16.81 3.97
C THR A 208 26.85 16.12 3.37
N TRP A 209 26.92 16.10 2.05
CA TRP A 209 28.18 15.99 1.33
C TRP A 209 28.72 17.42 1.13
#